data_AF-A0AAW4ARG5-F1
#
_entry.id   AF-A0AAW4ARG5-F1
#
_cell.length_a   1.000
_cell.length_b   1.000
_cell.length_c   1.000
_cell.angle_alpha   90.00
_cell.angle_beta   90.00
_cell.angle_gamma   90.00
#
_symmetry.space_group_name_H-M   'P 1'
#
loop_
_entity.id
_entity.type
_entity.pdbx_description
1 polymer ?
#
loop_
_entity_poly.entity_id
_entity_poly.type
_entity_poly.pdbx_seq_one_letter_code
_entity_poly.pdbx_strand_id
1 'polypeptide(L)'
;MQGIIYTVLSDLVIEKFGALFWDQMLEDLKPSSQGIYTAGEQYSDDELLAMVAYLSEQKNIPTDDLVRLYGQYLFSRLYNSLPENYPNKNNLLEFLISVDQVIHKEVKRLYPDAYLPQFQCKSEGDRLTMYYTSKRKLCAAAEGLIIGASEQFGEEVEIEQPQCMHHGASFCEIVVTFKGKHE
;
A
#
# COMPACT_ATOMS: atom_id res chain seq x y z
N MET A 1 9.52 -7.45 -5.64
CA MET A 1 8.17 -6.88 -5.47
C MET A 1 7.39 -7.01 -6.76
N GLN A 2 6.07 -7.23 -6.67
CA GLN A 2 5.21 -7.43 -7.83
C GLN A 2 5.18 -6.18 -8.73
N GLY A 3 5.21 -6.38 -10.04
CA GLY A 3 5.30 -5.31 -11.03
C GLY A 3 4.13 -4.33 -11.03
N ILE A 4 2.95 -4.75 -10.59
CA ILE A 4 1.79 -3.86 -10.44
C ILE A 4 2.09 -2.66 -9.53
N ILE A 5 2.96 -2.85 -8.53
CA ILE A 5 3.39 -1.75 -7.65
C ILE A 5 4.14 -0.69 -8.48
N TYR A 6 5.04 -1.11 -9.37
CA TYR A 6 5.80 -0.18 -10.20
C TYR A 6 4.97 0.49 -11.28
N THR A 7 4.08 -0.25 -11.94
CA THR A 7 3.19 0.34 -12.97
C THR A 7 2.30 1.42 -12.36
N VAL A 8 1.77 1.19 -11.16
CA VAL A 8 0.93 2.17 -10.45
C VAL A 8 1.76 3.33 -9.91
N LEU A 9 3.02 3.12 -9.51
CA LEU A 9 3.91 4.23 -9.15
C LEU A 9 4.21 5.11 -10.36
N SER A 10 4.48 4.50 -11.52
CA SER A 10 4.67 5.22 -12.77
C SER A 10 3.43 6.06 -13.12
N ASP A 11 2.24 5.49 -13.03
CA ASP A 11 0.98 6.21 -13.25
C ASP A 11 0.87 7.43 -12.32
N LEU A 12 1.13 7.25 -11.01
CA LEU A 12 1.08 8.34 -10.03
C LEU A 12 2.07 9.46 -10.39
N VAL A 13 3.32 9.10 -10.69
CA VAL A 13 4.38 10.07 -10.99
C VAL A 13 4.06 10.84 -12.27
N ILE A 14 3.60 10.14 -13.30
CA ILE A 14 3.24 10.75 -14.58
C ILE A 14 2.02 11.67 -14.41
N GLU A 15 0.99 11.24 -13.67
CA GLU A 15 -0.20 12.03 -13.43
C GLU A 15 0.10 13.32 -12.65
N LYS A 16 0.99 13.25 -11.64
CA LYS A 16 1.30 14.41 -10.77
C LYS A 16 2.40 15.31 -11.30
N PHE A 17 3.40 14.76 -11.99
CA PHE A 17 4.63 15.46 -12.35
C PHE A 17 4.99 15.42 -13.84
N GLY A 18 4.23 14.65 -14.63
CA GLY A 18 4.40 14.54 -16.07
C GLY A 18 5.43 13.48 -16.50
N ALA A 19 5.31 13.03 -17.75
CA ALA A 19 6.17 11.99 -18.33
C ALA A 19 7.65 12.38 -18.36
N LEU A 20 7.97 13.65 -18.64
CA LEU A 20 9.37 14.11 -18.64
C LEU A 20 10.05 13.96 -17.28
N PHE A 21 9.30 14.13 -16.18
CA PHE A 21 9.85 13.94 -14.85
C PHE A 21 10.11 12.45 -14.57
N TRP A 22 9.22 11.57 -15.02
CA TRP A 22 9.41 10.12 -14.94
C TRP A 22 10.65 9.68 -15.74
N ASP A 23 10.80 10.15 -16.98
CA ASP A 23 11.95 9.84 -17.83
C ASP A 23 13.27 10.30 -17.19
N GLN A 24 13.30 11.53 -16.67
CA GLN A 24 14.47 12.05 -15.94
C GLN A 24 14.84 11.17 -14.73
N MET A 25 13.84 10.76 -13.94
CA MET A 25 14.08 9.88 -12.79
C MET A 25 14.68 8.53 -13.21
N LEU A 26 14.22 7.95 -14.33
CA LEU A 26 14.79 6.71 -14.86
C LEU A 26 16.22 6.90 -15.37
N GLU A 27 16.53 8.03 -16.01
CA GLU A 27 17.88 8.36 -16.46
C GLU A 27 18.87 8.55 -15.32
N ASP A 28 18.43 9.15 -14.21
CA ASP A 28 19.26 9.40 -13.04
C ASP A 28 19.48 8.12 -12.22
N LEU A 29 18.43 7.31 -12.02
CA LEU A 29 18.49 6.11 -11.18
C LEU A 29 19.04 4.89 -11.91
N LYS A 30 18.86 4.80 -13.24
CA LYS A 30 19.26 3.66 -14.09
C LYS A 30 18.88 2.30 -13.48
N PRO A 31 17.59 2.07 -13.18
CA PRO A 31 17.15 0.81 -12.60
C PRO A 31 17.50 -0.37 -13.52
N SER A 32 17.73 -1.55 -12.94
CA SER A 32 18.07 -2.75 -13.71
C SER A 32 16.97 -3.19 -14.69
N SER A 33 15.71 -2.88 -14.34
CA SER A 33 14.52 -3.04 -15.19
C SER A 33 14.44 -2.03 -16.35
N GLN A 34 15.30 -1.01 -16.38
CA GLN A 34 15.26 0.11 -17.33
C GLN A 34 13.92 0.89 -17.29
N GLY A 35 13.15 0.77 -16.21
CA GLY A 35 11.83 1.37 -16.10
C GLY A 35 10.72 0.63 -16.86
N ILE A 36 11.02 -0.57 -17.38
CA ILE A 36 10.07 -1.39 -18.15
C ILE A 36 9.40 -2.39 -17.20
N TYR A 37 8.25 -1.98 -16.66
CA TYR A 37 7.50 -2.75 -15.67
C TYR A 37 6.26 -3.41 -16.27
N THR A 38 6.06 -4.69 -15.97
CA THR A 38 4.88 -5.48 -16.32
C THR A 38 4.21 -5.97 -15.04
N ALA A 39 2.89 -5.84 -14.94
CA ALA A 39 2.15 -6.12 -13.70
C ALA A 39 2.40 -7.53 -13.12
N GLY A 40 2.56 -8.54 -13.99
CA GLY A 40 2.74 -9.95 -13.62
C GLY A 40 4.15 -10.36 -13.19
N GLU A 41 5.16 -9.52 -13.42
CA GLU A 41 6.58 -9.83 -13.16
C GLU A 41 7.03 -9.38 -11.77
N GLN A 42 8.23 -9.81 -11.35
CA GLN A 42 8.86 -9.40 -10.07
C GLN A 42 10.12 -8.56 -10.33
N TYR A 43 10.27 -7.48 -9.57
CA TYR A 43 11.39 -6.54 -9.67
C TYR A 43 12.06 -6.31 -8.31
N SER A 44 13.31 -5.88 -8.29
CA SER A 44 14.06 -5.66 -7.03
C SER A 44 13.40 -4.58 -6.18
N ASP A 45 13.18 -4.86 -4.90
CA ASP A 45 12.63 -3.88 -3.95
C ASP A 45 13.51 -2.60 -3.88
N ASP A 46 14.81 -2.72 -4.16
CA ASP A 46 15.76 -1.60 -4.17
C ASP A 46 15.40 -0.54 -5.23
N GLU A 47 14.83 -0.93 -6.37
CA GLU A 47 14.39 0.02 -7.39
C GLU A 47 13.27 0.92 -6.87
N LEU A 48 12.28 0.32 -6.20
CA LEU A 48 11.17 1.08 -5.63
C LEU A 48 11.67 2.04 -4.54
N LEU A 49 12.54 1.55 -3.66
CA LEU A 49 13.11 2.36 -2.59
C LEU A 49 13.92 3.54 -3.15
N ALA A 50 14.69 3.32 -4.21
CA ALA A 50 15.44 4.38 -4.90
C ALA A 50 14.51 5.42 -5.54
N MET A 51 13.44 4.99 -6.22
CA MET A 51 12.44 5.89 -6.81
C MET A 51 11.72 6.74 -5.76
N VAL A 52 11.32 6.13 -4.64
CA VAL A 52 10.69 6.83 -3.52
C VAL A 52 11.66 7.85 -2.90
N ALA A 53 12.93 7.47 -2.69
CA ALA A 53 13.95 8.38 -2.16
C ALA A 53 14.20 9.56 -3.11
N TYR A 54 14.29 9.31 -4.42
CA TYR A 54 14.44 10.34 -5.43
C TYR A 54 13.26 11.31 -5.43
N LEU A 55 12.03 10.80 -5.41
CA LEU A 55 10.81 11.63 -5.34
C LEU A 55 10.76 12.48 -4.07
N SER A 56 11.11 11.89 -2.93
CA SER A 56 11.19 12.57 -1.63
C SER A 56 12.14 13.76 -1.68
N GLU A 57 13.35 13.57 -2.22
CA GLU A 57 14.35 14.63 -2.37
C GLU A 57 13.88 15.72 -3.36
N GLN A 58 13.44 15.33 -4.56
CA GLN A 58 13.08 16.29 -5.62
C GLN A 58 11.82 17.10 -5.30
N LYS A 59 10.92 16.58 -4.47
CA LYS A 59 9.66 17.25 -4.09
C LYS A 59 9.65 17.79 -2.68
N ASN A 60 10.70 17.54 -1.89
CA ASN A 60 10.80 17.91 -0.48
C ASN A 60 9.58 17.41 0.33
N ILE A 61 9.20 16.15 0.11
CA ILE A 61 8.10 15.46 0.80
C ILE A 61 8.72 14.35 1.65
N PRO A 62 8.43 14.27 2.96
CA PRO A 62 8.93 13.17 3.79
C PRO A 62 8.59 11.81 3.19
N THR A 63 9.54 10.87 3.23
CA THR A 63 9.40 9.54 2.62
C THR A 63 8.14 8.81 3.09
N ASP A 64 7.85 8.84 4.40
CA ASP A 64 6.67 8.17 4.94
C ASP A 64 5.36 8.79 4.42
N ASP A 65 5.31 10.11 4.25
CA ASP A 65 4.14 10.80 3.70
C ASP A 65 3.95 10.47 2.22
N LEU A 66 5.04 10.42 1.45
CA LEU A 66 5.01 9.99 0.05
C LEU A 66 4.54 8.53 -0.10
N VAL A 67 5.06 7.64 0.75
CA VAL A 67 4.70 6.21 0.74
C VAL A 67 3.23 6.02 1.16
N ARG A 68 2.74 6.82 2.12
CA ARG A 68 1.33 6.82 2.52
C ARG A 68 0.43 7.32 1.39
N LEU A 69 0.77 8.43 0.76
CA LEU A 69 0.05 8.96 -0.41
C LEU A 69 0.03 7.95 -1.57
N TYR A 70 1.16 7.29 -1.81
CA TYR A 70 1.24 6.25 -2.81
C TYR A 70 0.35 5.04 -2.46
N GLY A 71 0.33 4.61 -1.20
CA GLY A 71 -0.57 3.54 -0.73
C GLY A 71 -2.05 3.85 -0.97
N GLN A 72 -2.45 5.10 -0.73
CA GLN A 72 -3.81 5.57 -1.00
C GLN A 72 -4.15 5.50 -2.50
N TYR A 73 -3.26 6.00 -3.36
CA TYR A 73 -3.44 5.91 -4.81
C TYR A 73 -3.49 4.46 -5.29
N LEU A 74 -2.58 3.62 -4.77
CA LEU A 74 -2.46 2.21 -5.09
C LEU A 74 -3.74 1.43 -4.77
N PHE A 75 -4.41 1.75 -3.66
CA PHE A 75 -5.62 1.07 -3.24
C PHE A 75 -6.68 1.02 -4.36
N SER A 76 -6.94 2.16 -5.00
CA SER A 76 -7.96 2.26 -6.06
C SER A 76 -7.72 1.27 -7.20
N ARG A 77 -6.45 1.10 -7.61
CA ARG A 77 -6.05 0.19 -8.69
C ARG A 77 -6.17 -1.26 -8.26
N LEU A 78 -5.78 -1.58 -7.03
CA LEU A 78 -5.90 -2.92 -6.48
C LEU A 78 -7.37 -3.31 -6.29
N TYR A 79 -8.19 -2.42 -5.74
CA TYR A 79 -9.61 -2.64 -5.52
C TYR A 79 -10.37 -2.92 -6.83
N ASN A 80 -10.06 -2.16 -7.88
CA ASN A 80 -10.64 -2.37 -9.22
C ASN A 80 -10.18 -3.67 -9.90
N SER A 81 -9.09 -4.28 -9.44
CA SER A 81 -8.64 -5.60 -9.92
C SER A 81 -9.33 -6.77 -9.22
N LEU A 82 -10.05 -6.53 -8.11
CA LEU A 82 -10.81 -7.56 -7.41
C LEU A 82 -12.04 -7.97 -8.23
N PRO A 83 -12.42 -9.27 -8.21
CA PRO A 83 -13.66 -9.72 -8.85
C PRO A 83 -14.86 -8.87 -8.46
N GLU A 84 -15.77 -8.61 -9.40
CA GLU A 84 -16.99 -7.82 -9.13
C GLU A 84 -17.81 -8.40 -7.98
N ASN A 85 -17.83 -9.73 -7.86
CA ASN A 85 -18.53 -10.48 -6.83
C ASN A 85 -17.70 -10.75 -5.56
N TYR A 86 -16.58 -10.04 -5.34
CA TYR A 86 -15.79 -10.19 -4.12
C TYR A 86 -16.67 -9.86 -2.89
N PRO A 87 -16.74 -10.74 -1.88
CA PRO A 87 -17.53 -10.50 -0.67
C PRO A 87 -16.97 -9.31 0.13
N ASN A 88 -17.77 -8.72 1.03
CA ASN A 88 -17.35 -7.64 1.93
C ASN A 88 -17.03 -6.28 1.26
N LYS A 89 -17.37 -6.07 -0.02
CA LYS A 89 -17.25 -4.75 -0.70
C LYS A 89 -18.17 -3.65 -0.16
N ASN A 90 -18.99 -3.95 0.85
CA ASN A 90 -19.99 -3.04 1.42
C ASN A 90 -19.71 -2.67 2.89
N ASN A 91 -18.63 -3.19 3.49
CA ASN A 91 -18.28 -2.95 4.89
C ASN A 91 -16.76 -2.84 5.02
N LEU A 92 -16.25 -1.65 5.39
CA LEU A 92 -14.81 -1.40 5.44
C LEU A 92 -14.10 -2.29 6.47
N LEU A 93 -14.67 -2.46 7.66
CA LEU A 93 -14.09 -3.29 8.72
C LEU A 93 -13.89 -4.75 8.25
N GLU A 94 -14.94 -5.34 7.67
CA GLU A 94 -14.90 -6.71 7.15
C GLU A 94 -13.94 -6.85 5.96
N PHE A 95 -13.86 -5.82 5.11
CA PHE A 95 -12.91 -5.77 4.01
C PHE A 95 -11.45 -5.72 4.51
N LEU A 96 -11.14 -4.85 5.48
CA LEU A 96 -9.78 -4.74 6.03
C LEU A 96 -9.33 -6.04 6.70
N ILE A 97 -10.24 -6.74 7.40
CA ILE A 97 -9.97 -8.06 7.97
C ILE A 97 -9.73 -9.11 6.87
N SER A 98 -10.44 -9.03 5.74
CA SER A 98 -10.32 -10.01 4.66
C SER A 98 -9.06 -9.85 3.80
N VAL A 99 -8.32 -8.74 3.91
CA VAL A 99 -7.07 -8.50 3.16
C VAL A 99 -6.08 -9.65 3.36
N ASP A 100 -5.71 -9.95 4.60
CA ASP A 100 -4.72 -11.02 4.86
C ASP A 100 -5.35 -12.42 4.82
N GLN A 101 -6.61 -12.52 5.26
CA GLN A 101 -7.31 -13.80 5.36
C GLN A 101 -7.70 -14.39 4.01
N VAL A 102 -7.92 -13.54 2.99
CA VAL A 102 -8.42 -13.93 1.67
C VAL A 102 -7.57 -13.32 0.56
N ILE A 103 -7.48 -11.99 0.45
CA ILE A 103 -6.87 -11.33 -0.71
C ILE A 103 -5.41 -11.74 -0.88
N HIS A 104 -4.61 -11.66 0.18
CA HIS A 104 -3.20 -12.08 0.14
C HIS A 104 -3.02 -13.57 -0.15
N LYS A 105 -3.95 -14.43 0.28
CA LYS A 105 -3.90 -15.87 -0.06
C LYS A 105 -4.17 -16.10 -1.54
N GLU A 106 -5.15 -15.41 -2.13
CA GLU A 106 -5.43 -15.50 -3.57
C GLU A 106 -4.28 -14.88 -4.40
N VAL A 107 -3.71 -13.75 -3.96
CA VAL A 107 -2.50 -13.19 -4.59
C VAL A 107 -1.36 -14.19 -4.54
N LYS A 108 -1.12 -14.85 -3.42
CA LYS A 108 -0.07 -15.88 -3.27
C LYS A 108 -0.34 -17.12 -4.13
N ARG A 109 -1.61 -17.46 -4.37
CA ARG A 109 -2.02 -18.55 -5.26
C ARG A 109 -1.71 -18.23 -6.73
N LEU A 110 -1.96 -16.98 -7.15
CA LEU A 110 -1.64 -16.52 -8.51
C LEU A 110 -0.14 -16.27 -8.72
N TYR A 111 0.53 -15.77 -7.69
CA TYR A 111 1.95 -15.41 -7.69
C TYR A 111 2.66 -16.12 -6.51
N PRO A 112 3.07 -17.39 -6.68
CA PRO A 112 3.69 -18.18 -5.60
C PRO A 112 4.94 -17.53 -4.98
N ASP A 113 5.67 -16.72 -5.74
CA ASP A 113 6.88 -16.04 -5.28
C ASP A 113 6.61 -14.67 -4.63
N ALA A 114 5.35 -14.21 -4.63
CA ALA A 114 5.01 -12.92 -4.03
C ALA A 114 5.32 -12.91 -2.52
N TYR A 115 6.13 -11.95 -2.11
CA TYR A 115 6.34 -11.64 -0.69
C TYR A 115 5.30 -10.63 -0.24
N LEU A 116 4.46 -11.01 0.72
CA LEU A 116 3.34 -10.24 1.24
C LEU A 116 3.56 -9.96 2.74
N PRO A 117 3.10 -8.81 3.27
CA PRO A 117 3.10 -8.59 4.72
C PRO A 117 2.09 -9.52 5.40
N GLN A 118 2.24 -9.68 6.71
CA GLN A 118 1.28 -10.39 7.54
C GLN A 118 0.47 -9.39 8.36
N PHE A 119 -0.83 -9.65 8.53
CA PHE A 119 -1.68 -8.92 9.45
C PHE A 119 -2.35 -9.87 10.43
N GLN A 120 -2.31 -9.53 11.71
CA GLN A 120 -3.24 -10.09 12.70
C GLN A 120 -4.20 -8.97 13.11
N CYS A 121 -5.50 -9.25 13.05
CA CYS A 121 -6.53 -8.25 13.29
C CYS A 121 -7.29 -8.57 14.58
N LYS A 122 -7.48 -7.56 15.43
CA LYS A 122 -8.41 -7.58 16.57
C LYS A 122 -9.40 -6.45 16.39
N SER A 123 -10.69 -6.78 16.29
CA SER A 123 -11.78 -5.81 16.24
C SER A 123 -12.49 -5.75 17.60
N GLU A 124 -12.81 -4.54 18.06
CA GLU A 124 -13.51 -4.28 19.30
C GLU A 124 -14.32 -2.98 19.15
N GLY A 125 -15.65 -3.09 19.01
CA GLY A 125 -16.52 -1.93 18.80
C GLY A 125 -16.21 -1.22 17.48
N ASP A 126 -15.94 0.09 17.58
CA ASP A 126 -15.58 1.00 16.49
C ASP A 126 -14.06 1.04 16.22
N ARG A 127 -13.31 0.03 16.69
CA ARG A 127 -11.86 -0.02 16.56
C ARG A 127 -11.39 -1.33 15.93
N LEU A 128 -10.46 -1.21 14.99
CA LEU A 128 -9.68 -2.31 14.42
C LEU A 128 -8.21 -2.09 14.74
N THR A 129 -7.61 -3.02 15.47
CA THR A 129 -6.16 -3.07 15.67
C THR A 129 -5.55 -4.09 14.70
N MET A 130 -4.66 -3.63 13.83
CA MET A 130 -3.94 -4.44 12.86
C MET A 130 -2.45 -4.53 13.25
N TYR A 131 -2.00 -5.73 13.63
CA TYR A 131 -0.60 -6.02 13.89
C TYR A 131 0.09 -6.39 12.58
N TYR A 132 0.81 -5.43 12.01
CA TYR A 132 1.53 -5.55 10.75
C TYR A 132 2.95 -6.05 10.97
N THR A 133 3.37 -7.06 10.20
CA THR A 133 4.77 -7.54 10.18
C THR A 133 5.27 -7.74 8.76
N SER A 134 6.44 -7.19 8.46
CA SER A 134 7.10 -7.35 7.15
C SER A 134 8.57 -6.99 7.23
N LYS A 135 9.43 -7.75 6.53
CA LYS A 135 10.85 -7.41 6.37
C LYS A 135 11.06 -6.07 5.66
N ARG A 136 10.06 -5.64 4.86
CA ARG A 136 10.10 -4.39 4.09
C ARG A 136 9.71 -3.16 4.90
N LYS A 137 9.09 -3.34 6.08
CA LYS A 137 8.66 -2.24 6.97
C LYS A 137 7.85 -1.14 6.27
N LEU A 138 6.96 -1.51 5.34
CA LEU A 138 6.12 -0.57 4.57
C LEU A 138 4.81 -0.24 5.31
N CYS A 139 4.88 0.06 6.61
CA CYS A 139 3.68 0.36 7.40
C CYS A 139 2.99 1.66 6.96
N ALA A 140 3.75 2.67 6.53
CA ALA A 140 3.17 3.88 5.93
C ALA A 140 2.34 3.56 4.67
N ALA A 141 2.76 2.58 3.86
CA ALA A 141 1.97 2.14 2.69
C ALA A 141 0.70 1.42 3.14
N ALA A 142 0.76 0.64 4.22
CA ALA A 142 -0.42 0.00 4.81
C ALA A 142 -1.43 1.04 5.33
N GLU A 143 -0.97 2.09 6.00
CA GLU A 143 -1.83 3.24 6.38
C GLU A 143 -2.47 3.89 5.16
N GLY A 144 -1.67 4.13 4.11
CA GLY A 144 -2.17 4.68 2.85
C GLY A 144 -3.26 3.82 2.23
N LEU A 145 -3.07 2.50 2.18
CA LEU A 145 -4.08 1.56 1.67
C LEU A 145 -5.37 1.58 2.51
N ILE A 146 -5.27 1.75 3.83
CA ILE A 146 -6.45 1.88 4.72
C ILE A 146 -7.19 3.18 4.43
N ILE A 147 -6.48 4.29 4.22
CA ILE A 147 -7.08 5.58 3.83
C ILE A 147 -7.78 5.47 2.48
N GLY A 148 -7.11 4.87 1.48
CA GLY A 148 -7.73 4.65 0.17
C GLY A 148 -8.97 3.75 0.25
N ALA A 149 -8.95 2.75 1.14
CA ALA A 149 -10.12 1.92 1.42
C ALA A 149 -11.25 2.73 2.06
N SER A 150 -10.96 3.57 3.05
CA SER A 150 -11.98 4.38 3.71
C SER A 150 -12.67 5.34 2.73
N GLU A 151 -11.91 5.96 1.83
CA GLU A 151 -12.45 6.81 0.75
C GLU A 151 -13.32 6.03 -0.24
N GLN A 152 -12.89 4.83 -0.64
CA GLN A 152 -13.63 3.98 -1.58
C GLN A 152 -14.97 3.50 -0.99
N PHE A 153 -15.04 3.30 0.32
CA PHE A 153 -16.23 2.83 1.04
C PHE A 153 -17.09 4.00 1.57
N GLY A 154 -16.59 5.24 1.49
CA GLY A 154 -17.29 6.42 2.01
C GLY A 154 -17.38 6.45 3.54
N GLU A 155 -16.43 5.79 4.23
CA GLU A 155 -16.36 5.74 5.69
C GLU A 155 -15.21 6.62 6.18
N GLU A 156 -15.43 7.39 7.24
CA GLU A 156 -14.36 8.19 7.87
C GLU A 156 -13.64 7.37 8.93
N VAL A 157 -12.30 7.40 8.90
CA VAL A 157 -11.45 6.71 9.87
C VAL A 157 -10.37 7.63 10.45
N GLU A 158 -9.99 7.37 11.70
CA GLU A 158 -8.76 7.85 12.32
C GLU A 158 -7.75 6.72 12.39
N ILE A 159 -6.47 7.01 12.11
CA ILE A 159 -5.38 6.03 12.16
C ILE A 159 -4.32 6.50 13.14
N GLU A 160 -3.94 5.61 14.05
CA GLU A 160 -2.81 5.80 14.96
C GLU A 160 -1.84 4.62 14.84
N GLN A 161 -0.55 4.88 15.08
CA GLN A 161 0.49 3.84 15.03
C GLN A 161 1.37 3.83 16.29
N PRO A 162 0.85 3.36 17.45
CA PRO A 162 1.58 3.40 18.73
C PRO A 162 2.88 2.58 18.73
N GLN A 163 2.99 1.53 17.90
CA GLN A 163 4.21 0.72 17.76
C GLN A 163 4.67 0.67 16.30
N CYS A 164 5.97 0.80 16.06
CA CYS A 164 6.53 0.80 14.71
C CYS A 164 7.87 0.05 14.62
N MET A 165 8.02 -0.78 13.59
CA MET A 165 9.25 -1.52 13.28
C MET A 165 10.43 -0.60 12.90
N HIS A 166 10.17 0.65 12.53
CA HIS A 166 11.20 1.68 12.33
C HIS A 166 11.72 2.24 13.65
N HIS A 167 10.94 2.12 14.73
CA HIS A 167 11.30 2.57 16.09
C HIS A 167 11.72 1.42 17.01
N GLY A 168 12.10 0.27 16.43
CA GLY A 168 12.65 -0.88 17.16
C GLY A 168 11.63 -1.90 17.65
N ALA A 169 10.33 -1.73 17.38
CA ALA A 169 9.32 -2.74 17.69
C ALA A 169 9.44 -3.98 16.77
N SER A 170 8.94 -5.12 17.22
CA SER A 170 8.92 -6.37 16.42
C SER A 170 7.83 -6.39 15.34
N PHE A 171 6.77 -5.59 15.53
CA PHE A 171 5.66 -5.38 14.61
C PHE A 171 5.23 -3.91 14.64
N CYS A 172 4.43 -3.51 13.66
CA CYS A 172 3.71 -2.25 13.70
C CYS A 172 2.29 -2.49 14.22
N GLU A 173 1.84 -1.69 15.17
CA GLU A 173 0.46 -1.70 15.66
C GLU A 173 -0.25 -0.54 14.99
N ILE A 174 -1.14 -0.82 14.02
CA ILE A 174 -1.94 0.18 13.32
C ILE A 174 -3.36 0.10 13.89
N VAL A 175 -3.81 1.17 14.53
CA VAL A 175 -5.13 1.29 15.14
C VAL A 175 -6.01 2.15 14.25
N VAL A 176 -7.10 1.58 13.77
CA VAL A 176 -8.10 2.25 12.93
C VAL A 176 -9.37 2.45 13.76
N THR A 177 -9.81 3.69 13.93
CA THR A 177 -11.06 4.05 14.62
C THR A 177 -12.07 4.57 13.61
N PHE A 178 -13.27 4.00 13.57
CA PHE A 178 -14.31 4.30 12.57
C PHE A 178 -15.26 5.37 13.13
N LYS A 179 -15.47 6.49 12.40
CA LYS A 179 -16.17 7.68 12.92
C LYS A 179 -17.71 7.69 12.81
N GLY A 180 -18.33 6.66 12.26
CA GLY A 180 -19.79 6.46 12.29
C GLY A 180 -20.28 5.59 11.11
N LYS A 181 -21.39 4.86 11.16
CA LYS A 181 -22.37 4.51 12.20
C LYS A 181 -22.75 3.05 11.93
N HIS A 182 -22.69 2.19 12.95
CA HIS A 182 -23.51 0.98 12.98
C HIS A 182 -24.93 1.39 13.40
N GLU A 183 -25.75 1.82 12.43
CA GLU A 183 -27.22 1.84 12.55
C GLU A 183 -27.83 0.96 11.47
#